data_AF-A0A2J6IFQ7-F1
#
_entry.id   AF-A0A2J6IFQ7-F1
#
_cell.length_a   1.000
_cell.length_b   1.000
_cell.length_c   1.000
_cell.angle_alpha   90.00
_cell.angle_beta   90.00
_cell.angle_gamma   90.00
#
_symmetry.space_group_name_H-M   'P 1'
#
loop_
_entity.id
_entity.type
_entity.pdbx_description
1 polymer ?
#
loop_
_entity_poly.entity_id
_entity_poly.type
_entity_poly.pdbx_seq_one_letter_code
_entity_poly.pdbx_strand_id
1 'polypeptide(L)'
;NEFIQDIIKKIDLFINQDGSKQDLRRIIKKIDDNLSDKDSWEKFAYHFDQVHGDYLKKLSKANVRLSPREIKLAAFLRMNMSSKEISSLLNITVRGVELARHRLRKKLKLDRDQNLVEYLIELDLKD
;
A
#
# COMPACT_ATOMS: atom_id res chain seq x y z
N ASN A 1 -3.37 -7.58 10.27
CA ASN A 1 -4.13 -7.67 9.02
C ASN A 1 -5.51 -8.21 9.41
N GLU A 2 -6.51 -7.31 9.42
CA GLU A 2 -7.87 -7.62 9.88
C GLU A 2 -8.55 -8.67 9.00
N PHE A 3 -8.26 -8.66 7.70
CA PHE A 3 -8.71 -9.69 6.76
C PHE A 3 -8.19 -11.09 7.13
N ILE A 4 -6.89 -11.22 7.44
CA ILE A 4 -6.31 -12.51 7.86
C ILE A 4 -6.95 -13.02 9.16
N GLN A 5 -7.24 -12.12 10.11
CA GLN A 5 -7.92 -12.50 11.36
C GLN A 5 -9.35 -13.00 11.11
N ASP A 6 -10.09 -12.37 10.19
CA ASP A 6 -11.41 -12.82 9.75
C ASP A 6 -11.36 -14.18 9.03
N ILE A 7 -10.36 -14.42 8.18
CA ILE A 7 -10.16 -15.72 7.52
C ILE A 7 -9.84 -16.81 8.54
N ILE A 8 -8.94 -16.55 9.50
CA ILE A 8 -8.61 -17.49 10.58
C ILE A 8 -9.87 -17.88 11.36
N LYS A 9 -10.68 -16.89 11.76
CA LYS A 9 -11.92 -17.14 12.49
C LYS A 9 -12.91 -17.99 11.68
N LYS A 10 -13.02 -17.77 10.37
CA LYS A 10 -13.90 -18.56 9.49
C LYS A 10 -13.42 -20.01 9.31
N ILE A 11 -12.11 -20.22 9.24
CA ILE A 11 -11.53 -21.57 9.18
C ILE A 11 -11.77 -22.29 10.51
N ASP A 12 -11.61 -21.61 11.64
CA ASP A 12 -11.86 -22.19 12.97
C ASP A 12 -13.34 -22.59 13.14
N LEU A 13 -14.28 -21.74 12.69
CA LEU A 13 -15.71 -22.09 12.66
C LEU A 13 -15.99 -23.28 11.75
N PHE A 14 -15.35 -23.36 10.57
CA PHE A 14 -15.50 -24.47 9.63
C PHE A 14 -15.06 -25.80 10.26
N ILE A 15 -13.94 -25.82 10.98
CA ILE A 15 -13.41 -27.02 11.65
C ILE A 15 -14.33 -27.45 12.81
N ASN A 16 -14.81 -26.50 13.60
CA ASN A 16 -15.59 -26.79 14.81
C ASN A 16 -17.08 -27.10 14.55
N GLN A 17 -17.61 -26.76 13.37
CA GLN A 17 -19.04 -26.91 13.04
C GLN A 17 -19.30 -27.87 11.87
N ASP A 18 -18.36 -28.74 11.54
CA ASP A 18 -18.49 -29.72 10.45
C ASP A 18 -18.86 -29.04 9.10
N GLY A 19 -18.12 -27.97 8.79
CA GLY A 19 -18.44 -27.07 7.70
C GLY A 19 -18.49 -27.73 6.33
N SER A 20 -19.31 -27.17 5.43
CA SER A 20 -19.55 -27.77 4.12
C SER A 20 -18.45 -27.41 3.10
N LYS A 21 -18.25 -28.27 2.09
CA LYS A 21 -17.35 -27.97 0.96
C LYS A 21 -17.67 -26.63 0.25
N GLN A 22 -18.91 -26.14 0.35
CA GLN A 22 -19.30 -24.82 -0.17
C GLN A 22 -18.73 -23.68 0.67
N ASP A 23 -18.66 -23.82 1.99
CA ASP A 23 -18.09 -22.81 2.88
C ASP A 23 -16.58 -22.66 2.65
N LEU A 24 -15.88 -23.78 2.44
CA LEU A 24 -14.47 -23.77 2.07
C LEU A 24 -14.24 -23.06 0.72
N ARG A 25 -15.10 -23.32 -0.28
CA ARG A 25 -15.05 -22.62 -1.58
C ARG A 25 -15.27 -21.11 -1.44
N ARG A 26 -16.16 -20.67 -0.55
CA ARG A 26 -16.37 -19.24 -0.26
C ARG A 26 -15.15 -18.59 0.37
N ILE A 27 -14.48 -19.29 1.29
CA ILE A 27 -13.22 -18.82 1.90
C ILE A 27 -12.14 -18.68 0.83
N ILE A 28 -11.95 -19.70 -0.02
CA ILE A 28 -10.98 -19.68 -1.12
C ILE A 28 -11.26 -18.50 -2.07
N LYS A 29 -12.53 -18.30 -2.47
CA LYS A 29 -12.91 -17.19 -3.34
C LYS A 29 -12.59 -15.82 -2.72
N LYS A 30 -12.86 -15.63 -1.42
CA LYS A 30 -12.52 -14.37 -0.74
C LYS A 30 -11.01 -14.12 -0.70
N ILE A 31 -10.20 -15.17 -0.56
CA ILE A 31 -8.75 -15.05 -0.63
C ILE A 31 -8.33 -14.66 -2.05
N ASP A 32 -8.89 -15.30 -3.07
CA ASP A 32 -8.59 -15.01 -4.48
C ASP A 32 -8.97 -13.57 -4.87
N ASP A 33 -10.17 -13.13 -4.46
CA ASP A 33 -10.64 -11.76 -4.64
C ASP A 33 -9.69 -10.75 -3.95
N ASN A 34 -9.21 -11.05 -2.73
CA ASN A 34 -8.26 -10.20 -2.02
C ASN A 34 -6.86 -10.19 -2.66
N LEU A 35 -6.44 -11.29 -3.28
CA LEU A 35 -5.17 -11.38 -4.02
C LEU A 35 -5.23 -10.67 -5.38
N SER A 36 -6.42 -10.53 -5.95
CA SER A 36 -6.65 -9.84 -7.23
C SER A 36 -6.49 -8.30 -7.18
N ASP A 37 -6.03 -7.75 -6.05
CA ASP A 37 -5.77 -6.33 -5.71
C ASP A 37 -4.88 -5.54 -6.71
N LYS A 38 -4.41 -6.17 -7.80
CA LYS A 38 -3.84 -5.48 -8.95
C LYS A 38 -4.81 -4.46 -9.56
N ASP A 39 -6.08 -4.81 -9.69
CA ASP A 39 -7.10 -3.94 -10.31
C ASP A 39 -7.33 -2.66 -9.48
N SER A 40 -7.32 -2.77 -8.16
CA SER A 40 -7.43 -1.64 -7.23
C SER A 40 -6.28 -0.65 -7.39
N TRP A 41 -5.05 -1.14 -7.47
CA TRP A 41 -3.86 -0.29 -7.63
C TRP A 41 -3.77 0.33 -9.02
N GLU A 42 -4.10 -0.38 -10.08
CA GLU A 42 -4.04 0.15 -11.45
C GLU A 42 -5.04 1.28 -11.64
N LYS A 43 -6.27 1.14 -11.12
CA LYS A 43 -7.27 2.24 -11.09
C LYS A 43 -6.79 3.42 -10.27
N PHE A 44 -6.25 3.17 -9.08
CA PHE A 44 -5.66 4.22 -8.25
C PHE A 44 -4.56 4.96 -9.01
N ALA A 45 -3.60 4.23 -9.58
CA ALA A 45 -2.47 4.81 -10.28
C ALA A 45 -2.92 5.63 -11.50
N TYR A 46 -3.92 5.15 -12.24
CA TYR A 46 -4.52 5.90 -13.34
C TYR A 46 -5.09 7.23 -12.87
N HIS A 47 -5.96 7.24 -11.85
CA HIS A 47 -6.54 8.48 -11.34
C HIS A 47 -5.50 9.41 -10.69
N PHE A 48 -4.52 8.83 -9.98
CA PHE A 48 -3.44 9.59 -9.37
C PHE A 48 -2.60 10.31 -10.44
N ASP A 49 -2.24 9.62 -11.53
CA ASP A 49 -1.41 10.21 -12.60
C ASP A 49 -2.18 11.27 -13.41
N GLN A 50 -3.51 11.16 -13.53
CA GLN A 50 -4.36 12.21 -14.12
C GLN A 50 -4.34 13.51 -13.29
N VAL A 51 -4.24 13.41 -11.96
CA VAL A 51 -4.22 14.58 -11.06
C VAL A 51 -2.80 15.12 -10.87
N HIS A 52 -1.79 14.25 -10.88
CA HIS A 52 -0.41 14.56 -10.51
C HIS A 52 0.59 14.44 -11.68
N GLY A 53 0.12 14.50 -12.93
CA GLY A 53 0.92 14.73 -14.14
C GLY A 53 2.33 14.11 -14.17
N ASP A 54 2.43 12.78 -14.34
CA ASP A 54 3.69 12.03 -14.42
C ASP A 54 4.53 12.01 -13.12
N TYR A 55 3.95 12.31 -11.96
CA TYR A 55 4.65 12.29 -10.65
C TYR A 55 5.43 11.00 -10.39
N LEU A 56 4.88 9.84 -10.75
CA LEU A 56 5.57 8.56 -10.58
C LEU A 56 6.83 8.45 -11.47
N LYS A 57 6.80 9.07 -12.65
CA LYS A 57 7.98 9.20 -13.52
C LYS A 57 8.98 10.21 -12.95
N LYS A 58 8.54 11.35 -12.39
CA LYS A 58 9.41 12.33 -11.70
C LYS A 58 10.15 11.66 -10.53
N LEU A 59 9.43 10.88 -9.72
CA LEU A 59 9.96 10.09 -8.61
C LEU A 59 11.04 9.08 -9.06
N SER A 60 10.84 8.46 -10.24
CA SER A 60 11.80 7.53 -10.83
C SER A 60 13.01 8.22 -11.47
N LYS A 61 12.88 9.47 -11.95
CA LYS A 61 13.96 10.24 -12.58
C LYS A 61 14.92 10.87 -11.58
N ALA A 62 14.50 11.05 -10.33
CA ALA A 62 15.30 11.63 -9.26
C ALA A 62 16.47 10.74 -8.80
N ASN A 63 17.35 10.24 -9.68
CA ASN A 63 18.55 9.42 -9.41
C ASN A 63 18.42 8.30 -8.36
N VAL A 64 17.19 7.89 -8.04
CA VAL A 64 16.83 7.00 -6.94
C VAL A 64 15.88 5.97 -7.51
N ARG A 65 16.37 4.73 -7.62
CA ARG A 65 15.57 3.61 -8.08
C ARG A 65 14.67 3.11 -6.95
N LEU A 66 13.40 3.47 -7.02
CA LEU A 66 12.36 2.98 -6.12
C LEU A 66 11.73 1.69 -6.67
N SER A 67 11.49 0.74 -5.78
CA SER A 67 10.69 -0.45 -6.08
C SER A 67 9.22 -0.07 -6.26
N PRO A 68 8.42 -0.89 -6.97
CA PRO A 68 6.98 -0.64 -7.11
C PRO A 68 6.29 -0.38 -5.77
N ARG A 69 6.66 -1.12 -4.72
CA ARG A 69 6.09 -0.96 -3.37
C ARG A 69 6.44 0.39 -2.72
N GLU A 70 7.65 0.88 -2.95
CA GLU A 70 8.07 2.21 -2.48
C GLU A 70 7.39 3.33 -3.25
N ILE A 71 7.15 3.13 -4.54
CA ILE A 71 6.36 4.05 -5.38
C ILE A 71 4.92 4.13 -4.85
N LYS A 72 4.27 2.99 -4.54
CA LYS A 72 2.94 2.98 -3.92
C LYS A 72 2.91 3.75 -2.60
N LEU A 73 3.90 3.49 -1.74
CA LEU A 73 4.03 4.18 -0.46
C LEU A 73 4.16 5.69 -0.65
N ALA A 74 5.05 6.14 -1.55
CA ALA A 74 5.25 7.56 -1.82
C ALA A 74 3.96 8.25 -2.32
N ALA A 75 3.19 7.58 -3.19
CA ALA A 75 1.91 8.09 -3.67
C ALA A 75 0.88 8.24 -2.53
N PHE A 76 0.73 7.23 -1.67
CA PHE A 76 -0.19 7.34 -0.53
C PHE A 76 0.23 8.41 0.48
N LEU A 77 1.53 8.55 0.73
CA LEU A 77 2.06 9.62 1.57
C LEU A 77 1.79 11.02 1.00
N ARG A 78 1.93 11.17 -0.32
CA ARG A 78 1.62 12.42 -1.03
C ARG A 78 0.14 12.79 -0.92
N MET A 79 -0.75 11.81 -0.84
CA MET A 79 -2.18 12.00 -0.57
C MET A 79 -2.50 12.24 0.91
N ASN A 80 -1.49 12.46 1.74
CA ASN A 80 -1.63 12.70 3.17
C ASN A 80 -2.36 11.56 3.92
N MET A 81 -2.26 10.33 3.41
CA MET A 81 -2.83 9.16 4.10
C MET A 81 -2.04 8.85 5.38
N SER A 82 -2.77 8.47 6.43
CA SER A 82 -2.18 8.05 7.70
C SER A 82 -1.47 6.69 7.57
N SER A 83 -0.51 6.41 8.45
CA SER A 83 0.15 5.10 8.50
C SER A 83 -0.83 3.95 8.73
N LYS A 84 -1.99 4.20 9.35
CA LYS A 84 -3.05 3.21 9.54
C LYS A 84 -3.73 2.86 8.22
N GLU A 85 -4.16 3.86 7.45
CA GLU A 85 -4.78 3.66 6.13
C GLU A 85 -3.81 2.97 5.17
N ILE A 86 -2.56 3.44 5.13
CA ILE A 86 -1.51 2.84 4.31
C ILE A 86 -1.25 1.38 4.71
N SER A 87 -1.29 1.06 6.01
CA SER A 87 -1.07 -0.31 6.49
C SER A 87 -2.14 -1.27 5.96
N SER A 88 -3.39 -0.82 5.90
CA SER A 88 -4.50 -1.58 5.32
C SER A 88 -4.31 -1.76 3.80
N LEU A 89 -4.01 -0.67 3.07
CA LEU A 89 -3.84 -0.70 1.62
C LEU A 89 -2.63 -1.52 1.15
N LEU A 90 -1.55 -1.54 1.92
CA LEU A 90 -0.32 -2.29 1.60
C LEU A 90 -0.28 -3.68 2.24
N ASN A 91 -1.35 -4.08 2.94
CA ASN A 91 -1.46 -5.34 3.67
C ASN A 91 -0.27 -5.62 4.59
N ILE A 92 0.17 -4.61 5.35
CA ILE A 92 1.27 -4.72 6.32
C ILE A 92 0.87 -4.15 7.67
N THR A 93 1.72 -4.30 8.68
CA THR A 93 1.52 -3.65 9.97
C THR A 93 1.86 -2.15 9.86
N VAL A 94 1.28 -1.34 10.75
CA VAL A 94 1.65 0.08 10.90
C VAL A 94 3.16 0.23 11.13
N ARG A 95 3.75 -0.63 11.98
CA ARG A 95 5.22 -0.68 12.16
C ARG A 95 5.97 -0.97 10.85
N GLY A 96 5.41 -1.83 9.99
CA GLY A 96 5.92 -2.09 8.66
C GLY A 96 5.90 -0.85 7.76
N VAL A 97 4.85 -0.02 7.85
CA VAL A 97 4.76 1.27 7.17
C VAL A 97 5.86 2.21 7.68
N GLU A 98 6.07 2.33 8.99
CA GLU A 98 7.13 3.19 9.54
C GLU A 98 8.53 2.78 9.07
N LEU A 99 8.82 1.48 9.08
CA LEU A 99 10.09 0.97 8.54
C LEU A 99 10.24 1.27 7.04
N ALA A 100 9.14 1.21 6.28
CA ALA A 100 9.14 1.56 4.87
C ALA A 100 9.35 3.07 4.65
N ARG A 101 8.75 3.94 5.48
CA ARG A 101 8.99 5.39 5.49
C ARG A 101 10.46 5.71 5.78
N HIS A 102 11.06 5.05 6.77
CA HIS A 102 12.49 5.22 7.06
C HIS A 102 13.39 4.81 5.90
N ARG A 103 13.11 3.68 5.24
CA ARG A 103 13.87 3.25 4.04
C ARG A 103 13.70 4.22 2.88
N LEU A 104 12.47 4.68 2.62
CA LEU A 104 12.18 5.64 1.57
C LEU A 104 12.94 6.95 1.80
N ARG A 105 12.91 7.48 3.04
CA ARG A 105 13.68 8.67 3.44
C ARG A 105 15.17 8.52 3.15
N LYS A 106 15.76 7.37 3.54
CA LYS A 106 17.19 7.09 3.31
C LYS A 106 17.52 7.02 1.81
N LYS A 107 16.65 6.41 1.00
CA LYS A 107 16.82 6.35 -0.46
C LYS A 107 16.73 7.71 -1.13
N LEU A 108 15.80 8.55 -0.68
CA LEU A 108 15.64 9.93 -1.14
C LEU A 108 16.71 10.88 -0.58
N LYS A 109 17.63 10.38 0.26
CA LYS A 109 18.74 11.12 0.88
C LYS A 109 18.27 12.38 1.62
N LEU A 110 17.14 12.29 2.33
CA LEU A 110 16.61 13.41 3.11
C LEU A 110 17.41 13.62 4.40
N ASP A 111 17.78 14.87 4.68
CA ASP A 111 18.41 15.29 5.92
C ASP A 111 17.48 15.09 7.11
N ARG A 112 18.00 15.08 8.34
CA ARG A 112 17.24 14.78 9.57
C ARG A 112 16.06 15.71 9.82
N ASP A 113 16.14 16.93 9.31
CA ASP A 113 15.20 17.99 9.63
C ASP A 113 14.11 18.10 8.55
N GLN A 114 14.29 17.42 7.41
CA GLN A 114 13.34 17.42 6.31
C GLN A 114 12.15 16.50 6.60
N ASN A 115 10.94 16.99 6.38
CA ASN A 115 9.74 16.17 6.45
C ASN A 115 9.56 15.39 5.13
N LEU A 116 9.41 14.07 5.23
CA LEU A 116 9.22 13.20 4.07
C LEU A 116 7.95 13.54 3.28
N VAL A 117 6.85 13.86 3.97
CA VAL A 117 5.57 14.16 3.32
C VAL A 117 5.64 15.50 2.59
N GLU A 118 6.18 16.53 3.25
CA GLU A 118 6.38 17.85 2.62
C GLU A 118 7.28 17.75 1.40
N TYR A 119 8.42 17.03 1.50
CA TYR A 119 9.31 16.78 0.36
C TYR A 119 8.59 16.12 -0.82
N LEU A 120 7.74 15.12 -0.55
CA LEU A 120 6.95 14.46 -1.59
C LEU A 120 5.91 15.40 -2.21
N ILE A 121 5.31 16.30 -1.44
CA ILE A 121 4.38 17.33 -1.95
C ILE A 121 5.11 18.35 -2.82
N GLU A 122 6.27 18.85 -2.37
CA GLU A 122 7.06 19.85 -3.12
C GLU A 122 7.60 19.32 -4.45
N LEU A 123 7.92 18.03 -4.53
CA LEU A 123 8.39 17.40 -5.76
C LEU A 123 7.33 17.42 -6.87
N ASP A 124 6.05 17.48 -6.49
CA ASP A 124 4.90 17.55 -7.38
C ASP A 124 4.69 18.98 -7.92
N LEU A 125 4.86 20.00 -7.05
CA LEU A 125 4.60 21.42 -7.35
C LEU A 125 5.68 22.09 -8.22
N LYS A 126 6.81 21.43 -8.45
CA LYS A 126 7.81 21.89 -9.42
C LYS A 126 7.33 21.52 -10.82
N ASP A 127 6.50 22.39 -11.37
CA ASP A 127 6.16 22.50 -12.80
C ASP A 127 6.87 23.70 -13.43
#